data_AF-A0A952Z1L8-F1
#
_entry.id   AF-A0A952Z1L8-F1
#
_cell.length_a   1.000
_cell.length_b   1.000
_cell.length_c   1.000
_cell.angle_alpha   90.00
_cell.angle_beta   90.00
_cell.angle_gamma   90.00
#
_symmetry.space_group_name_H-M   'P 1'
#
loop_
_entity.id
_entity.type
_entity.pdbx_description
1 polymer ?
#
loop_
_entity_poly.entity_id
_entity_poly.type
_entity_poly.pdbx_seq_one_letter_code
_entity_poly.pdbx_strand_id
1 'polypeptide(L)'
;MPTYRPLEPRTGTGLLSKPDIVQLTLPDAQVLGIWRDLDPLEAGVGDLPPMLEDSALANRVVTWLRIRATGAARARILWAGINAVPVSQRERVTFERLADGDGTPDQTRRLSRAPVLKGTIKVHTRSATEHVDWYEIDDLLAAQPEVPVVDTRAAPAAKALPVEMQRNDWQINVFQVDHEAGVLTFGDGLRGRRLPAGVSVFAGYEFCQGAAGNVAPRTITNAPQLPSGFTVTNPVRTWGGADAETVRDGEKQIKRFLQHRDRLVSAEDFAAIAWRTPGIDIGRIEVLPAFHPDFVPNEPGAVPGVVTVMAIPRFDPGQPDAPRADTLFLNSICRYLEPRRLVTTELIVCGPVYKPIWISIGVDVAAKFAVAEVAEAVKQRLRQFLAPIAASPDGIGYAAQNGLLFGAPAETATRGWPLRRAVSARELLAEAARVPGVTSVFEDVLLAGETGAGKAVIEMVGLELPRILGISVVAGEPLPIDSVRGDSLVSDTAGTSPALLPVPILPENC
;
A
#
# COMPACT_ATOMS: atom_id res chain seq x y z
N MET A 1 -8.60 1.38 -43.71
CA MET A 1 -8.97 0.42 -42.65
C MET A 1 -9.08 1.17 -41.33
N PRO A 2 -10.04 0.82 -40.45
CA PRO A 2 -10.12 1.43 -39.14
C PRO A 2 -8.85 1.13 -38.33
N THR A 3 -8.37 2.12 -37.58
CA THR A 3 -7.19 2.01 -36.71
C THR A 3 -7.57 2.45 -35.30
N TYR A 4 -6.93 1.84 -34.30
CA TYR A 4 -7.11 2.30 -32.93
C TYR A 4 -6.42 3.64 -32.73
N ARG A 5 -7.18 4.60 -32.20
CA ARG A 5 -6.65 5.85 -31.69
C ARG A 5 -6.34 5.68 -30.19
N PRO A 6 -5.13 6.01 -29.71
CA PRO A 6 -4.86 6.03 -28.28
C PRO A 6 -5.73 7.09 -27.61
N LEU A 7 -6.39 6.71 -26.53
CA LEU A 7 -7.15 7.61 -25.65
C LEU A 7 -6.37 7.77 -24.36
N GLU A 8 -6.23 9.00 -23.87
CA GLU A 8 -5.65 9.26 -22.56
C GLU A 8 -6.69 8.98 -21.47
N PRO A 9 -6.48 7.99 -20.60
CA PRO A 9 -7.38 7.74 -19.48
C PRO A 9 -7.20 8.81 -18.40
N ARG A 10 -8.32 9.20 -17.79
CA ARG A 10 -8.31 9.93 -16.52
C ARG A 10 -8.52 8.93 -15.39
N THR A 11 -7.60 8.89 -14.44
CA THR A 11 -7.62 7.92 -13.34
C THR A 11 -7.61 8.65 -12.01
N GLY A 12 -8.21 8.05 -10.98
CA GLY A 12 -8.04 8.51 -9.61
C GLY A 12 -6.63 8.24 -9.07
N THR A 13 -6.46 8.49 -7.77
CA THR A 13 -5.22 8.20 -7.03
C THR A 13 -5.08 6.69 -6.77
N GLY A 14 -4.67 5.93 -7.79
CA GLY A 14 -4.07 4.60 -7.67
C GLY A 14 -4.97 3.40 -8.01
N LEU A 15 -5.06 3.03 -9.29
CA LEU A 15 -5.81 1.88 -9.82
C LEU A 15 -5.38 0.49 -9.35
N LEU A 16 -4.17 0.37 -8.81
CA LEU A 16 -3.59 -0.90 -8.38
C LEU A 16 -3.52 -1.05 -6.85
N SER A 17 -3.70 0.04 -6.10
CA SER A 17 -3.70 0.02 -4.62
C SER A 17 -5.10 -0.12 -4.03
N LYS A 18 -6.13 0.29 -4.77
CA LYS A 18 -7.54 0.14 -4.38
C LYS A 18 -8.42 0.04 -5.62
N PRO A 19 -9.65 -0.50 -5.52
CA PRO A 19 -10.62 -0.36 -6.59
C PRO A 19 -10.79 1.12 -6.93
N ASP A 20 -10.56 1.48 -8.18
CA ASP A 20 -10.60 2.86 -8.67
C ASP A 20 -11.25 2.91 -10.05
N ILE A 21 -11.61 4.11 -10.50
CA ILE A 21 -12.36 4.34 -11.73
C ILE A 21 -11.40 4.86 -12.80
N VAL A 22 -11.42 4.20 -13.97
CA VAL A 22 -10.81 4.71 -15.20
C VAL A 22 -11.89 5.42 -16.00
N GLN A 23 -11.75 6.71 -16.19
CA GLN A 23 -12.63 7.49 -17.06
C GLN A 23 -11.96 7.67 -18.44
N LEU A 24 -12.69 7.26 -19.48
CA LEU A 24 -12.29 7.43 -20.87
C LEU A 24 -13.20 8.46 -21.53
N THR A 25 -12.62 9.51 -22.10
CA THR A 25 -13.38 10.45 -22.93
C THR A 25 -13.40 9.92 -24.36
N LEU A 26 -14.58 9.53 -24.83
CA LEU A 26 -14.75 9.09 -26.21
C LEU A 26 -14.73 10.30 -27.17
N PRO A 27 -14.15 10.15 -28.38
CA PRO A 27 -14.23 11.17 -29.42
C PRO A 27 -15.67 11.31 -29.95
N ASP A 28 -15.90 12.34 -30.77
CA ASP A 28 -17.20 12.59 -31.40
C ASP A 28 -17.71 11.34 -32.16
N ALA A 29 -19.04 11.15 -32.17
CA ALA A 29 -19.67 9.99 -32.80
C ALA A 29 -19.33 9.87 -34.30
N GLN A 30 -19.08 10.98 -34.99
CA GLN A 30 -18.75 11.00 -36.42
C GLN A 30 -17.40 10.35 -36.75
N VAL A 31 -16.49 10.27 -35.77
CA VAL A 31 -15.15 9.70 -35.95
C VAL A 31 -15.03 8.26 -35.45
N LEU A 32 -16.11 7.71 -34.86
CA LEU A 32 -16.17 6.33 -34.45
C LEU A 32 -16.43 5.42 -35.66
N GLY A 33 -15.77 4.27 -35.69
CA GLY A 33 -15.89 3.30 -36.77
C GLY A 33 -15.81 1.87 -36.26
N ILE A 34 -16.27 0.93 -37.09
CA ILE A 34 -16.21 -0.51 -36.85
C ILE A 34 -15.44 -1.19 -37.99
N TRP A 35 -14.75 -2.28 -37.67
CA TRP A 35 -14.25 -3.21 -38.68
C TRP A 35 -15.45 -3.97 -39.25
N ARG A 36 -15.64 -3.90 -40.57
CA ARG A 36 -16.70 -4.61 -41.30
C ARG A 36 -16.07 -5.77 -42.07
N ASP A 37 -16.82 -6.85 -42.22
CA ASP A 37 -16.47 -7.98 -43.08
C ASP A 37 -15.10 -8.61 -42.76
N LEU A 38 -14.83 -8.81 -41.46
CA LEU A 38 -13.67 -9.56 -40.99
C LEU A 38 -13.79 -11.03 -41.40
N ASP A 39 -12.71 -11.60 -41.94
CA ASP A 39 -12.61 -13.05 -42.13
C ASP A 39 -12.76 -13.75 -40.77
N PRO A 40 -13.64 -14.76 -40.63
CA PRO A 40 -13.79 -15.52 -39.39
C PRO A 40 -12.49 -16.08 -38.82
N LEU A 41 -11.49 -16.36 -39.68
CA LEU A 41 -10.18 -16.89 -39.28
C LEU A 41 -9.23 -15.79 -38.73
N GLU A 42 -9.50 -14.52 -39.01
CA GLU A 42 -8.67 -13.38 -38.58
C GLU A 42 -9.28 -12.63 -37.38
N ALA A 43 -10.55 -12.86 -37.07
CA ALA A 43 -11.24 -12.22 -35.96
C ALA A 43 -10.56 -12.53 -34.61
N GLY A 44 -10.26 -11.50 -33.83
CA GLY A 44 -9.57 -11.61 -32.54
C GLY A 44 -8.05 -11.82 -32.63
N VAL A 45 -7.45 -11.86 -33.83
CA VAL A 45 -6.01 -11.99 -34.00
C VAL A 45 -5.33 -10.62 -33.97
N GLY A 46 -4.28 -10.48 -33.16
CA GLY A 46 -3.44 -9.29 -33.09
C GLY A 46 -4.21 -8.04 -32.66
N ASP A 47 -4.47 -7.15 -33.62
CA ASP A 47 -5.16 -5.87 -33.41
C ASP A 47 -6.61 -5.88 -33.92
N LEU A 48 -7.13 -7.02 -34.35
CA LEU A 48 -8.50 -7.13 -34.82
C LEU A 48 -9.45 -7.43 -33.66
N PRO A 49 -10.67 -6.86 -33.67
CA PRO A 49 -11.65 -7.15 -32.63
C PRO A 49 -12.11 -8.62 -32.68
N PRO A 50 -12.58 -9.18 -31.55
CA PRO A 50 -13.10 -10.54 -31.51
C PRO A 50 -14.41 -10.66 -32.30
N MET A 51 -14.71 -11.87 -32.76
CA MET A 51 -15.99 -12.18 -33.40
C MET A 51 -17.13 -12.17 -32.36
N LEU A 52 -18.27 -11.59 -32.73
CA LEU A 52 -19.50 -11.67 -31.94
C LEU A 52 -20.40 -12.74 -32.55
N GLU A 53 -20.66 -13.81 -31.80
CA GLU A 53 -21.53 -14.91 -32.24
C GLU A 53 -23.01 -14.50 -32.29
N ASP A 54 -23.42 -13.53 -31.46
CA ASP A 54 -24.79 -13.00 -31.41
C ASP A 54 -24.98 -11.89 -32.47
N SER A 55 -25.76 -12.18 -33.51
CA SER A 55 -26.06 -11.24 -34.59
C SER A 55 -26.87 -10.01 -34.13
N ALA A 56 -27.70 -10.15 -33.09
CA ALA A 56 -28.45 -9.02 -32.54
C ALA A 56 -27.52 -8.06 -31.79
N LEU A 57 -26.51 -8.59 -31.09
CA LEU A 57 -25.47 -7.78 -30.46
C LEU A 57 -24.55 -7.13 -31.49
N ALA A 58 -24.15 -7.86 -32.53
CA ALA A 58 -23.31 -7.36 -33.61
C ALA A 58 -23.93 -6.13 -34.30
N ASN A 59 -25.25 -6.16 -34.54
CA ASN A 59 -26.00 -5.04 -35.12
C ASN A 59 -26.08 -3.80 -34.21
N ARG A 60 -25.74 -3.93 -32.92
CA ARG A 60 -25.77 -2.84 -31.93
C ARG A 60 -24.38 -2.28 -31.62
N VAL A 61 -23.31 -2.80 -32.23
CA VAL A 61 -21.94 -2.35 -31.98
C VAL A 61 -21.73 -0.97 -32.58
N VAL A 62 -21.30 -0.02 -31.75
CA VAL A 62 -20.95 1.34 -32.18
C VAL A 62 -19.46 1.47 -32.49
N THR A 63 -18.60 0.88 -31.67
CA THR A 63 -17.14 0.89 -31.82
C THR A 63 -16.49 -0.15 -30.89
N TRP A 64 -15.20 -0.39 -31.05
CA TRP A 64 -14.41 -1.26 -30.18
C TRP A 64 -13.44 -0.45 -29.32
N LEU A 65 -13.42 -0.75 -28.02
CA LEU A 65 -12.41 -0.25 -27.10
C LEU A 65 -11.43 -1.38 -26.79
N ARG A 66 -10.15 -1.07 -26.93
CA ARG A 66 -9.08 -2.00 -26.57
C ARG A 66 -8.32 -1.47 -25.38
N ILE A 67 -8.30 -2.26 -24.32
CA ILE A 67 -7.57 -1.97 -23.10
C ILE A 67 -6.32 -2.84 -23.09
N ARG A 68 -5.14 -2.23 -23.07
CA ARG A 68 -3.86 -2.91 -22.89
C ARG A 68 -3.31 -2.52 -21.52
N ALA A 69 -3.09 -3.49 -20.64
CA ALA A 69 -2.34 -3.26 -19.41
C ALA A 69 -0.84 -3.36 -19.72
N THR A 70 -0.08 -2.31 -19.41
CA THR A 70 1.39 -2.33 -19.52
C THR A 70 1.97 -2.85 -18.21
N GLY A 71 2.45 -4.10 -18.18
CA GLY A 71 3.09 -4.72 -17.00
C GLY A 71 2.36 -5.95 -16.45
N ALA A 72 2.96 -6.59 -15.44
CA ALA A 72 2.48 -7.83 -14.82
C ALA A 72 1.21 -7.68 -13.94
N ALA A 73 0.61 -6.49 -13.90
CA ALA A 73 -0.58 -6.21 -13.10
C ALA A 73 -1.83 -6.88 -13.68
N ARG A 74 -2.42 -7.81 -12.93
CA ARG A 74 -3.75 -8.37 -13.24
C ARG A 74 -4.83 -7.47 -12.65
N ALA A 75 -5.35 -6.55 -13.47
CA ALA A 75 -6.55 -5.78 -13.12
C ALA A 75 -7.79 -6.58 -13.52
N ARG A 76 -8.73 -6.77 -12.59
CA ARG A 76 -10.05 -7.30 -12.90
C ARG A 76 -11.02 -6.13 -13.08
N ILE A 77 -11.60 -6.01 -14.27
CA ILE A 77 -12.67 -5.04 -14.52
C ILE A 77 -13.91 -5.54 -13.78
N LEU A 78 -14.32 -4.82 -12.73
CA LEU A 78 -15.53 -5.14 -11.97
C LEU A 78 -16.79 -4.69 -12.73
N TRP A 79 -16.70 -3.56 -13.42
CA TRP A 79 -17.79 -3.00 -14.21
C TRP A 79 -17.25 -2.00 -15.25
N ALA A 80 -17.93 -1.89 -16.39
CA ALA A 80 -17.68 -0.88 -17.40
C ALA A 80 -19.02 -0.37 -17.95
N GLY A 81 -19.11 0.94 -18.18
CA GLY A 81 -20.32 1.56 -18.74
C GLY A 81 -20.14 3.05 -18.97
N ILE A 82 -21.19 3.67 -19.49
CA ILE A 82 -21.27 5.11 -19.76
C ILE A 82 -22.19 5.80 -18.74
N ASN A 83 -22.13 7.12 -18.66
CA ASN A 83 -22.96 7.94 -17.77
C ASN A 83 -22.85 7.57 -16.28
N ALA A 84 -21.65 7.17 -15.84
CA ALA A 84 -21.35 6.89 -14.45
C ALA A 84 -20.58 8.03 -13.79
N VAL A 85 -20.82 8.22 -12.49
CA VAL A 85 -20.12 9.19 -11.65
C VAL A 85 -19.69 8.52 -10.34
N PRO A 86 -18.49 8.79 -9.81
CA PRO A 86 -18.12 8.34 -8.47
C PRO A 86 -19.06 8.94 -7.43
N VAL A 87 -19.47 8.13 -6.46
CA VAL A 87 -20.26 8.56 -5.31
C VAL A 87 -19.54 8.17 -4.03
N SER A 88 -19.59 9.02 -3.02
CA SER A 88 -19.13 8.73 -1.67
C SER A 88 -20.28 8.88 -0.69
N GLN A 89 -20.36 7.97 0.28
CA GLN A 89 -21.33 8.09 1.36
C GLN A 89 -20.84 9.16 2.33
N ARG A 90 -21.49 10.32 2.29
CA ARG A 90 -21.30 11.43 3.22
C ARG A 90 -22.54 12.29 3.23
N GLU A 91 -22.84 12.87 4.37
CA GLU A 91 -23.85 13.90 4.52
C GLU A 91 -23.17 15.17 5.03
N ARG A 92 -23.49 16.30 4.41
CA ARG A 92 -22.87 17.59 4.73
C ARG A 92 -23.81 18.42 5.58
N VAL A 93 -23.33 18.81 6.75
CA VAL A 93 -23.94 19.82 7.61
C VAL A 93 -23.20 21.14 7.34
N THR A 94 -23.90 22.19 6.91
CA THR A 94 -23.26 23.41 6.41
C THR A 94 -23.14 24.51 7.46
N PHE A 95 -24.18 24.71 8.26
CA PHE A 95 -24.26 25.76 9.27
C PHE A 95 -24.98 25.25 10.52
N GLU A 96 -24.36 24.31 11.23
CA GLU A 96 -24.84 23.92 12.55
C GLU A 96 -24.56 25.04 13.54
N ARG A 97 -25.60 25.50 14.24
CA ARG A 97 -25.47 26.46 15.33
C ARG A 97 -25.09 25.72 16.61
N LEU A 98 -23.95 26.06 17.17
CA LEU A 98 -23.48 25.54 18.46
C LEU A 98 -23.75 26.56 19.58
N ALA A 99 -23.65 26.12 20.83
CA ALA A 99 -23.80 27.00 21.99
C ALA A 99 -22.81 28.16 21.95
N ASP A 100 -23.23 29.33 22.42
CA ASP A 100 -22.41 30.55 22.43
C ASP A 100 -21.18 30.41 23.31
N GLY A 101 -20.13 31.15 22.98
CA GLY A 101 -18.96 31.23 23.84
C GLY A 101 -19.30 31.84 25.19
N ASP A 102 -18.73 31.32 26.26
CA ASP A 102 -18.89 31.85 27.63
C ASP A 102 -17.60 32.52 28.16
N GLY A 103 -16.51 32.45 27.39
CA GLY A 103 -15.21 33.02 27.73
C GLY A 103 -14.39 32.20 28.74
N THR A 104 -14.89 31.05 29.23
CA THR A 104 -14.11 30.21 30.15
C THR A 104 -13.03 29.41 29.41
N PRO A 105 -12.00 28.92 30.12
CA PRO A 105 -11.05 27.95 29.56
C PRO A 105 -11.70 26.63 29.15
N ASP A 106 -11.03 25.89 28.26
CA ASP A 106 -11.35 24.49 27.89
C ASP A 106 -12.80 24.25 27.45
N GLN A 107 -13.40 25.25 26.81
CA GLN A 107 -14.77 25.15 26.34
C GLN A 107 -14.89 24.03 25.31
N THR A 108 -15.96 23.24 25.44
CA THR A 108 -16.27 22.16 24.50
C THR A 108 -17.59 22.38 23.80
N ARG A 109 -17.69 21.99 22.52
CA ARG A 109 -18.95 22.01 21.75
C ARG A 109 -19.13 20.67 21.07
N ARG A 110 -20.32 20.08 21.22
CA ARG A 110 -20.66 18.80 20.60
C ARG A 110 -21.48 19.03 19.33
N LEU A 111 -21.05 18.42 18.25
CA LEU A 111 -21.76 18.38 16.98
C LEU A 111 -22.96 17.44 17.08
N SER A 112 -24.04 17.77 16.36
CA SER A 112 -25.28 17.00 16.38
C SER A 112 -25.17 15.64 15.69
N ARG A 113 -24.21 15.48 14.76
CA ARG A 113 -23.94 14.23 14.03
C ARG A 113 -22.48 13.83 14.18
N ALA A 114 -22.26 12.54 14.39
CA ALA A 114 -20.95 11.90 14.43
C ALA A 114 -21.10 10.43 13.96
N PRO A 115 -20.05 9.77 13.47
CA PRO A 115 -18.66 10.23 13.37
C PRO A 115 -18.41 11.18 12.19
N VAL A 116 -17.51 12.15 12.38
CA VAL A 116 -17.19 13.22 11.44
C VAL A 116 -15.94 12.90 10.64
N LEU A 117 -15.93 13.19 9.34
CA LEU A 117 -14.79 12.96 8.46
C LEU A 117 -13.64 13.92 8.76
N LYS A 118 -12.42 13.37 8.90
CA LYS A 118 -11.20 14.15 9.17
C LYS A 118 -10.93 15.21 8.08
N GLY A 119 -10.55 16.41 8.50
CA GLY A 119 -10.22 17.53 7.61
C GLY A 119 -11.43 18.18 6.90
N THR A 120 -12.66 17.81 7.27
CA THR A 120 -13.87 18.43 6.69
C THR A 120 -14.49 19.51 7.57
N ILE A 121 -14.07 19.59 8.83
CA ILE A 121 -14.66 20.46 9.83
C ILE A 121 -14.19 21.89 9.60
N LYS A 122 -15.14 22.81 9.55
CA LYS A 122 -14.93 24.25 9.47
C LYS A 122 -15.71 24.91 10.58
N VAL A 123 -15.00 25.58 11.46
CA VAL A 123 -15.60 26.30 12.59
C VAL A 123 -15.40 27.79 12.36
N HIS A 124 -16.46 28.56 12.53
CA HIS A 124 -16.38 30.01 12.50
C HIS A 124 -17.25 30.61 13.60
N THR A 125 -16.80 31.74 14.12
CA THR A 125 -17.50 32.48 15.16
C THR A 125 -17.85 33.86 14.67
N ARG A 126 -19.04 34.34 15.04
CA ARG A 126 -19.55 35.65 14.69
C ARG A 126 -19.89 36.44 15.95
N SER A 127 -19.30 37.61 16.09
CA SER A 127 -19.69 38.64 17.06
C SER A 127 -20.44 39.78 16.35
N ALA A 128 -20.80 40.84 17.09
CA ALA A 128 -21.42 42.03 16.49
C ALA A 128 -20.47 42.76 15.50
N THR A 129 -19.16 42.57 15.63
CA THR A 129 -18.14 43.35 14.94
C THR A 129 -17.14 42.51 14.16
N GLU A 130 -17.08 41.20 14.39
CA GLU A 130 -16.00 40.34 13.88
C GLU A 130 -16.52 38.96 13.45
N HIS A 131 -15.94 38.44 12.37
CA HIS A 131 -16.04 37.04 11.95
C HIS A 131 -14.64 36.43 12.07
N VAL A 132 -14.54 35.32 12.80
CA VAL A 132 -13.26 34.63 13.03
C VAL A 132 -13.39 33.18 12.59
N ASP A 133 -12.49 32.74 11.71
CA ASP A 133 -12.34 31.33 11.34
C ASP A 133 -11.39 30.64 12.32
N TRP A 134 -11.72 29.40 12.65
CA TRP A 134 -10.94 28.56 13.54
C TRP A 134 -10.37 27.36 12.78
N TYR A 135 -9.21 26.89 13.20
CA TYR A 135 -8.45 25.84 12.51
C TYR A 135 -8.27 24.60 13.38
N GLU A 136 -8.44 23.43 12.78
CA GLU A 136 -8.21 22.14 13.46
C GLU A 136 -6.70 21.97 13.73
N ILE A 137 -6.35 21.59 14.96
CA ILE A 137 -4.99 21.22 15.35
C ILE A 137 -4.99 19.82 15.99
N ASP A 138 -3.93 19.04 15.76
CA ASP A 138 -3.82 17.69 16.31
C ASP A 138 -3.75 17.68 17.85
N ASP A 139 -3.05 18.67 18.44
CA ASP A 139 -2.89 18.81 19.90
C ASP A 139 -2.85 20.29 20.31
N LEU A 140 -3.75 20.69 21.22
CA LEU A 140 -3.77 22.05 21.78
C LEU A 140 -2.48 22.42 22.49
N LEU A 141 -1.68 21.45 22.97
CA LEU A 141 -0.36 21.73 23.56
C LEU A 141 0.62 22.41 22.59
N ALA A 142 0.42 22.26 21.28
CA ALA A 142 1.22 22.90 20.24
C ALA A 142 0.71 24.30 19.86
N ALA A 143 -0.44 24.73 20.38
CA ALA A 143 -1.05 26.00 20.07
C ALA A 143 -0.28 27.17 20.72
N GLN A 144 -0.29 28.32 20.05
CA GLN A 144 0.25 29.56 20.61
C GLN A 144 -0.70 30.15 21.66
N PRO A 145 -0.19 30.85 22.69
CA PRO A 145 -1.03 31.52 23.68
C PRO A 145 -1.85 32.65 23.03
N GLU A 146 -3.05 32.89 23.57
CA GLU A 146 -3.95 33.98 23.13
C GLU A 146 -3.26 35.35 23.23
N VAL A 147 -2.49 35.54 24.30
CA VAL A 147 -1.67 36.72 24.52
C VAL A 147 -0.22 36.35 24.21
N PRO A 148 0.42 36.98 23.21
CA PRO A 148 1.81 36.70 22.88
C PRO A 148 2.72 36.89 24.10
N VAL A 149 3.41 35.83 24.49
CA VAL A 149 4.41 35.88 25.55
C VAL A 149 5.73 36.31 24.92
N VAL A 150 6.17 37.53 25.22
CA VAL A 150 7.45 38.04 24.74
C VAL A 150 8.58 37.27 25.40
N ASP A 151 9.39 36.55 24.62
CA ASP A 151 10.60 35.92 25.13
C ASP A 151 11.59 36.99 25.61
N THR A 152 11.88 36.99 26.91
CA THR A 152 12.79 37.94 27.54
C THR A 152 14.23 37.78 27.04
N ARG A 153 14.58 36.65 26.43
CA ARG A 153 15.90 36.39 25.82
C ARG A 153 15.98 36.77 24.34
N ALA A 154 14.86 37.10 23.70
CA ALA A 154 14.85 37.47 22.29
C ALA A 154 15.61 38.78 22.04
N ALA A 155 16.16 38.91 20.83
CA ALA A 155 16.85 40.12 20.38
C ALA A 155 15.91 41.35 20.46
N PRO A 156 16.42 42.56 20.71
CA PRO A 156 15.61 43.78 20.85
C PRO A 156 14.65 44.02 19.67
N ALA A 157 15.08 43.66 18.44
CA ALA A 157 14.26 43.78 17.24
C ALA A 157 13.02 42.86 17.25
N ALA A 158 13.13 41.64 17.80
CA ALA A 158 12.00 40.71 17.93
C ALA A 158 11.02 41.16 19.02
N LYS A 159 11.53 41.82 20.08
CA LYS A 159 10.71 42.44 21.15
C LYS A 159 9.95 43.69 20.68
N ALA A 160 10.43 44.34 19.63
CA ALA A 160 9.85 45.57 19.08
C ALA A 160 8.80 45.33 17.97
N LEU A 161 8.55 44.07 17.59
CA LEU A 161 7.48 43.75 16.64
C LEU A 161 6.12 44.10 17.25
N PRO A 162 5.22 44.78 16.51
CA PRO A 162 3.84 44.98 16.93
C PRO A 162 3.17 43.64 17.27
N VAL A 163 2.32 43.62 18.31
CA VAL A 163 1.58 42.41 18.75
C VAL A 163 0.81 41.76 17.59
N GLU A 164 0.33 42.58 16.65
CA GLU A 164 -0.37 42.15 15.43
C GLU A 164 0.51 41.35 14.47
N MET A 165 1.81 41.65 14.39
CA MET A 165 2.79 40.87 13.60
C MET A 165 3.32 39.65 14.36
N GLN A 166 3.10 39.57 15.67
CA GLN A 166 3.42 38.41 16.50
C GLN A 166 2.24 37.42 16.57
N ARG A 167 1.00 37.88 16.34
CA ARG A 167 -0.19 37.02 16.29
C ARG A 167 -0.20 36.23 15.00
N ASN A 168 0.02 34.93 15.14
CA ASN A 168 -0.20 33.99 14.06
C ASN A 168 -1.60 33.40 14.22
N ASP A 169 -2.62 34.07 13.69
CA ASP A 169 -4.03 33.73 13.98
C ASP A 169 -4.40 32.27 13.63
N TRP A 170 -3.74 31.65 12.64
CA TRP A 170 -3.93 30.23 12.30
C TRP A 170 -3.29 29.23 13.29
N GLN A 171 -2.49 29.72 14.24
CA GLN A 171 -1.92 28.94 15.35
C GLN A 171 -2.54 29.30 16.71
N ILE A 172 -3.38 30.34 16.75
CA ILE A 172 -4.01 30.86 17.96
C ILE A 172 -5.51 30.52 17.95
N ASN A 173 -6.23 30.80 16.85
CA ASN A 173 -7.63 30.46 16.70
C ASN A 173 -7.76 28.99 16.29
N VAL A 174 -7.40 28.10 17.20
CA VAL A 174 -7.35 26.66 16.94
C VAL A 174 -8.34 25.91 17.84
N PHE A 175 -8.76 24.73 17.37
CA PHE A 175 -9.56 23.79 18.14
C PHE A 175 -9.05 22.37 17.87
N GLN A 176 -9.20 21.50 18.86
CA GLN A 176 -8.98 20.07 18.72
C GLN A 176 -10.31 19.35 18.53
N VAL A 177 -10.30 18.26 17.77
CA VAL A 177 -11.50 17.45 17.52
C VAL A 177 -11.32 16.02 17.93
N ASP A 178 -12.35 15.49 18.60
CA ASP A 178 -12.66 14.06 18.59
C ASP A 178 -13.64 13.79 17.43
N HIS A 179 -13.13 13.20 16.35
CA HIS A 179 -13.91 12.91 15.14
C HIS A 179 -14.98 11.84 15.38
N GLU A 180 -14.76 10.91 16.30
CA GLU A 180 -15.71 9.84 16.59
C GLU A 180 -16.86 10.38 17.44
N ALA A 181 -16.55 11.14 18.49
CA ALA A 181 -17.55 11.72 19.39
C ALA A 181 -18.22 12.99 18.82
N GLY A 182 -17.58 13.64 17.84
CA GLY A 182 -17.99 14.94 17.31
C GLY A 182 -17.82 16.06 18.33
N VAL A 183 -16.79 15.99 19.17
CA VAL A 183 -16.55 16.99 20.23
C VAL A 183 -15.42 17.91 19.80
N LEU A 184 -15.71 19.21 19.74
CA LEU A 184 -14.75 20.29 19.54
C LEU A 184 -14.27 20.78 20.90
N THR A 185 -12.96 20.91 21.09
CA THR A 185 -12.34 21.49 22.29
C THR A 185 -11.56 22.73 21.89
N PHE A 186 -11.88 23.87 22.51
CA PHE A 186 -11.22 25.16 22.28
C PHE A 186 -10.11 25.39 23.32
N GLY A 187 -9.23 26.35 23.05
CA GLY A 187 -8.09 26.66 23.91
C GLY A 187 -8.45 27.23 25.28
N ASP A 188 -7.48 27.21 26.19
CA ASP A 188 -7.57 27.73 27.56
C ASP A 188 -7.03 29.17 27.71
N GLY A 189 -6.48 29.75 26.63
CA GLY A 189 -5.87 31.08 26.59
C GLY A 189 -4.34 31.05 26.77
N LEU A 190 -3.82 30.02 27.44
CA LEU A 190 -2.37 29.71 27.47
C LEU A 190 -1.97 28.87 26.25
N ARG A 191 -2.88 28.07 25.73
CA ARG A 191 -2.75 27.11 24.63
C ARG A 191 -3.94 27.28 23.71
N GLY A 192 -3.76 28.11 22.70
CA GLY A 192 -4.84 28.53 21.81
C GLY A 192 -5.78 29.53 22.47
N ARG A 193 -6.61 30.16 21.65
CA ARG A 193 -7.58 31.17 22.06
C ARG A 193 -8.79 30.52 22.74
N ARG A 194 -9.25 31.15 23.83
CA ARG A 194 -10.55 30.81 24.41
C ARG A 194 -11.67 31.26 23.50
N LEU A 195 -12.75 30.51 23.47
CA LEU A 195 -13.94 30.92 22.76
C LEU A 195 -14.57 32.15 23.47
N PRO A 196 -14.58 33.35 22.86
CA PRO A 196 -14.92 34.57 23.61
C PRO A 196 -16.38 34.61 24.07
N ALA A 197 -16.65 35.30 25.18
CA ALA A 197 -18.00 35.40 25.72
C ALA A 197 -18.97 36.10 24.74
N GLY A 198 -20.15 35.51 24.55
CA GLY A 198 -21.23 36.06 23.73
C GLY A 198 -21.05 35.89 22.21
N VAL A 199 -20.02 35.19 21.75
CA VAL A 199 -19.86 34.93 20.30
C VAL A 199 -20.75 33.79 19.85
N SER A 200 -21.37 33.97 18.69
CA SER A 200 -22.15 32.93 18.02
C SER A 200 -21.21 31.94 17.34
N VAL A 201 -21.30 30.66 17.65
CA VAL A 201 -20.47 29.60 17.07
C VAL A 201 -21.24 28.81 16.02
N PHE A 202 -20.60 28.56 14.88
CA PHE A 202 -21.14 27.77 13.79
C PHE A 202 -20.11 26.75 13.31
N ALA A 203 -20.59 25.55 12.96
CA ALA A 203 -19.77 24.49 12.39
C ALA A 203 -20.38 23.97 11.09
N GLY A 204 -19.53 23.79 10.08
CA GLY A 204 -19.81 23.02 8.88
C GLY A 204 -18.91 21.79 8.85
N TYR A 205 -19.45 20.62 8.55
CA TYR A 205 -18.70 19.36 8.55
C TYR A 205 -19.38 18.30 7.69
N GLU A 206 -18.65 17.24 7.36
CA GLU A 206 -19.19 16.07 6.69
C GLU A 206 -19.12 14.86 7.62
N PHE A 207 -20.19 14.09 7.71
CA PHE A 207 -20.21 12.85 8.50
C PHE A 207 -20.58 11.67 7.63
N CYS A 208 -20.16 10.47 8.04
CA CYS A 208 -20.43 9.23 7.33
C CYS A 208 -21.03 8.17 8.26
N GLN A 209 -21.50 7.07 7.68
CA GLN A 209 -22.09 5.95 8.40
C GLN A 209 -21.09 4.82 8.68
N GLY A 210 -19.79 5.07 8.54
CA GLY A 210 -18.76 4.06 8.76
C GLY A 210 -18.96 2.80 7.90
N ALA A 211 -18.92 1.62 8.51
CA ALA A 211 -19.10 0.35 7.83
C ALA A 211 -20.50 0.17 7.22
N ALA A 212 -21.54 0.80 7.79
CA ALA A 212 -22.90 0.73 7.28
C ALA A 212 -23.07 1.45 5.92
N GLY A 213 -22.14 2.33 5.55
CA GLY A 213 -22.08 2.94 4.22
C GLY A 213 -21.70 1.97 3.09
N ASN A 214 -21.29 0.75 3.41
CA ASN A 214 -20.98 -0.30 2.44
C ASN A 214 -22.25 -1.06 2.05
N VAL A 215 -22.82 -0.73 0.89
CA VAL A 215 -24.05 -1.31 0.35
C VAL A 215 -23.79 -2.24 -0.83
N ALA A 216 -24.66 -3.23 -1.00
CA ALA A 216 -24.61 -4.17 -2.11
C ALA A 216 -24.86 -3.49 -3.48
N PRO A 217 -24.53 -4.16 -4.61
CA PRO A 217 -24.92 -3.68 -5.93
C PRO A 217 -26.43 -3.52 -6.06
N ARG A 218 -26.87 -2.50 -6.80
CA ARG A 218 -28.27 -2.14 -7.11
C ARG A 218 -29.12 -1.70 -5.90
N THR A 219 -28.49 -1.38 -4.77
CA THR A 219 -29.19 -0.87 -3.58
C THR A 219 -29.49 0.63 -3.68
N ILE A 220 -28.65 1.42 -4.36
CA ILE A 220 -28.84 2.87 -4.54
C ILE A 220 -29.77 3.09 -5.72
N THR A 221 -31.05 3.31 -5.46
CA THR A 221 -32.11 3.43 -6.49
C THR A 221 -32.73 4.81 -6.59
N ASN A 222 -32.43 5.70 -5.64
CA ASN A 222 -33.02 7.03 -5.54
C ASN A 222 -31.94 8.12 -5.63
N ALA A 223 -32.23 9.19 -6.36
CA ALA A 223 -31.42 10.39 -6.45
C ALA A 223 -32.33 11.64 -6.44
N PRO A 224 -32.66 12.17 -5.24
CA PRO A 224 -33.66 13.22 -5.10
C PRO A 224 -33.33 14.54 -5.82
N GLN A 225 -32.06 14.80 -6.09
CA GLN A 225 -31.61 16.01 -6.77
C GLN A 225 -31.58 15.90 -8.30
N LEU A 226 -31.89 14.73 -8.87
CA LEU A 226 -31.97 14.58 -10.33
C LEU A 226 -33.37 14.96 -10.85
N PRO A 227 -33.48 15.51 -12.07
CA PRO A 227 -34.77 15.73 -12.72
C PRO A 227 -35.59 14.45 -12.88
N SER A 228 -36.91 14.59 -13.02
CA SER A 228 -37.81 13.46 -13.28
C SER A 228 -37.47 12.76 -14.61
N GLY A 229 -37.55 11.43 -14.63
CA GLY A 229 -37.31 10.60 -15.83
C GLY A 229 -35.96 9.89 -15.86
N PHE A 230 -35.06 10.16 -14.91
CA PHE A 230 -33.79 9.44 -14.76
C PHE A 230 -33.93 8.30 -13.75
N THR A 231 -33.34 7.15 -14.07
CA THR A 231 -33.17 6.03 -13.13
C THR A 231 -31.72 5.94 -12.73
N VAL A 232 -31.45 5.76 -11.44
CA VAL A 232 -30.10 5.57 -10.90
C VAL A 232 -29.94 4.17 -10.35
N THR A 233 -28.72 3.64 -10.47
CA THR A 233 -28.34 2.35 -9.89
C THR A 233 -26.83 2.33 -9.64
N ASN A 234 -26.38 1.61 -8.61
CA ASN A 234 -24.97 1.33 -8.40
C ASN A 234 -24.63 -0.08 -8.92
N PRO A 235 -23.88 -0.21 -10.03
CA PRO A 235 -23.60 -1.52 -10.61
C PRO A 235 -22.63 -2.37 -9.77
N VAL A 236 -21.84 -1.72 -8.92
CA VAL A 236 -20.87 -2.34 -8.01
C VAL A 236 -21.26 -2.04 -6.55
N ARG A 237 -20.84 -2.90 -5.63
CA ARG A 237 -20.96 -2.64 -4.19
C ARG A 237 -20.17 -1.38 -3.83
N THR A 238 -20.55 -0.63 -2.80
CA THR A 238 -19.67 0.41 -2.23
C THR A 238 -18.65 -0.23 -1.29
N TRP A 239 -17.54 0.47 -1.04
CA TRP A 239 -16.44 0.00 -0.20
C TRP A 239 -15.75 1.18 0.49
N GLY A 240 -14.86 0.89 1.44
CA GLY A 240 -14.03 1.87 2.12
C GLY A 240 -14.66 2.50 3.36
N GLY A 241 -15.94 2.22 3.64
CA GLY A 241 -16.55 2.54 4.93
C GLY A 241 -15.99 1.63 6.03
N ALA A 242 -15.47 2.22 7.10
CA ALA A 242 -15.00 1.50 8.28
C ALA A 242 -15.46 2.25 9.53
N ASP A 243 -15.76 1.50 10.59
CA ASP A 243 -16.06 2.07 11.90
C ASP A 243 -14.77 2.50 12.60
N ALA A 244 -14.90 3.35 13.62
CA ALA A 244 -13.78 3.74 14.46
C ALA A 244 -13.15 2.54 15.16
N GLU A 245 -11.87 2.67 15.57
CA GLU A 245 -11.17 1.62 16.31
C GLU A 245 -11.90 1.33 17.63
N THR A 246 -12.04 0.05 17.97
CA THR A 246 -12.72 -0.34 19.21
C THR A 246 -11.86 -0.02 20.43
N VAL A 247 -12.49 0.24 21.59
CA VAL A 247 -11.77 0.48 22.86
C VAL A 247 -10.77 -0.64 23.18
N ARG A 248 -11.14 -1.91 22.96
CA ARG A 248 -10.26 -3.06 23.22
C ARG A 248 -9.01 -3.05 22.35
N ASP A 249 -9.15 -2.69 21.08
CA ASP A 249 -8.00 -2.60 20.18
C ASP A 249 -7.19 -1.36 20.50
N GLY A 250 -7.85 -0.23 20.77
CA GLY A 250 -7.26 1.00 21.28
C GLY A 250 -6.44 0.80 22.56
N GLU A 251 -6.90 0.02 23.54
CA GLU A 251 -6.14 -0.31 24.76
C GLU A 251 -4.82 -1.01 24.47
N LYS A 252 -4.79 -1.91 23.48
CA LYS A 252 -3.55 -2.53 23.01
C LYS A 252 -2.66 -1.49 22.32
N GLN A 253 -3.25 -0.52 21.62
CA GLN A 253 -2.51 0.58 21.01
C GLN A 253 -1.94 1.57 22.03
N ILE A 254 -2.62 1.87 23.14
CA ILE A 254 -2.20 2.89 24.12
C ILE A 254 -0.78 2.62 24.60
N LYS A 255 -0.44 1.37 24.92
CA LYS A 255 0.93 1.01 25.34
C LYS A 255 1.97 1.39 24.29
N ARG A 256 1.66 1.13 23.01
CA ARG A 256 2.53 1.44 21.87
C ARG A 256 2.59 2.95 21.63
N PHE A 257 1.45 3.63 21.63
CA PHE A 257 1.38 5.07 21.49
C PHE A 257 2.14 5.80 22.61
N LEU A 258 2.10 5.32 23.86
CA LEU A 258 2.88 5.89 24.95
C LEU A 258 4.40 5.70 24.76
N GLN A 259 4.82 4.65 24.06
CA GLN A 259 6.24 4.40 23.78
C GLN A 259 6.77 5.32 22.69
N HIS A 260 6.07 5.41 21.56
CA HIS A 260 6.58 6.10 20.37
C HIS A 260 5.93 7.46 20.11
N ARG A 261 4.79 7.78 20.75
CA ARG A 261 4.00 9.03 20.58
C ARG A 261 3.74 9.41 19.11
N ASP A 262 3.48 8.40 18.29
CA ASP A 262 3.35 8.54 16.82
C ASP A 262 4.58 9.16 16.13
N ARG A 263 5.78 8.99 16.70
CA ARG A 263 7.07 9.42 16.13
C ARG A 263 7.95 8.22 15.80
N LEU A 264 8.79 8.38 14.78
CA LEU A 264 9.73 7.37 14.31
C LEU A 264 11.13 7.65 14.90
N VAL A 265 11.41 7.11 16.09
CA VAL A 265 12.68 7.35 16.80
C VAL A 265 13.57 6.10 16.78
N SER A 266 13.02 4.96 17.18
CA SER A 266 13.71 3.67 17.21
C SER A 266 13.32 2.80 16.02
N ALA A 267 14.17 1.83 15.65
CA ALA A 267 13.87 0.87 14.58
C ALA A 267 12.54 0.12 14.82
N GLU A 268 12.20 -0.10 16.08
CA GLU A 268 10.95 -0.73 16.48
C GLU A 268 9.74 0.19 16.22
N ASP A 269 9.87 1.51 16.44
CA ASP A 269 8.82 2.48 16.13
C ASP A 269 8.54 2.52 14.63
N PHE A 270 9.59 2.51 13.81
CA PHE A 270 9.47 2.42 12.35
C PHE A 270 8.68 1.18 11.93
N ALA A 271 9.02 0.01 12.46
CA ALA A 271 8.28 -1.21 12.16
C ALA A 271 6.82 -1.11 12.66
N ALA A 272 6.61 -0.72 13.91
CA ALA A 272 5.31 -0.68 14.55
C ALA A 272 4.32 0.26 13.86
N ILE A 273 4.80 1.40 13.37
CA ILE A 273 4.00 2.40 12.65
C ILE A 273 3.83 1.97 11.19
N ALA A 274 4.87 1.47 10.51
CA ALA A 274 4.76 1.02 9.11
C ALA A 274 3.71 -0.09 8.94
N TRP A 275 3.60 -1.02 9.90
CA TRP A 275 2.55 -2.06 9.90
C TRP A 275 1.12 -1.51 9.96
N ARG A 276 0.92 -0.23 10.28
CA ARG A 276 -0.39 0.44 10.39
C ARG A 276 -0.72 1.31 9.18
N THR A 277 0.11 1.30 8.14
CA THR A 277 -0.18 2.09 6.94
C THR A 277 -1.56 1.70 6.38
N PRO A 278 -2.51 2.66 6.31
CA PRO A 278 -3.88 2.35 5.94
C PRO A 278 -3.99 1.95 4.47
N GLY A 279 -4.81 0.96 4.18
CA GLY A 279 -5.19 0.59 2.81
C GLY A 279 -4.18 -0.29 2.06
N ILE A 280 -3.17 -0.85 2.73
CA ILE A 280 -2.23 -1.82 2.14
C ILE A 280 -2.10 -3.07 3.01
N ASP A 281 -1.84 -4.21 2.37
CA ASP A 281 -1.64 -5.50 3.06
C ASP A 281 -0.16 -5.88 3.02
N ILE A 282 0.48 -5.78 4.18
CA ILE A 282 1.93 -5.96 4.34
C ILE A 282 2.20 -7.40 4.76
N GLY A 283 3.18 -8.05 4.11
CA GLY A 283 3.62 -9.40 4.44
C GLY A 283 4.84 -9.40 5.35
N ARG A 284 5.76 -8.44 5.14
CA ARG A 284 6.98 -8.30 5.92
C ARG A 284 7.46 -6.84 5.92
N ILE A 285 7.98 -6.41 7.06
CA ILE A 285 8.75 -5.16 7.20
C ILE A 285 10.09 -5.50 7.83
N GLU A 286 11.16 -4.96 7.24
CA GLU A 286 12.47 -4.91 7.85
C GLU A 286 12.93 -3.46 7.96
N VAL A 287 13.49 -3.08 9.11
CA VAL A 287 14.01 -1.74 9.35
C VAL A 287 15.51 -1.83 9.56
N LEU A 288 16.26 -1.08 8.77
CA LEU A 288 17.72 -1.06 8.75
C LEU A 288 18.21 0.35 9.11
N PRO A 289 18.67 0.57 10.35
CA PRO A 289 19.26 1.82 10.76
C PRO A 289 20.61 2.06 10.09
N ALA A 290 20.88 3.32 9.76
CA ALA A 290 22.12 3.79 9.15
C ALA A 290 22.51 3.00 7.89
N PHE A 291 21.53 2.74 7.04
CA PHE A 291 21.66 1.93 5.83
C PHE A 291 21.05 2.67 4.64
N HIS A 292 21.77 2.70 3.52
CA HIS A 292 21.28 3.20 2.23
C HIS A 292 21.63 2.19 1.14
N PRO A 293 20.66 1.72 0.32
CA PRO A 293 20.88 0.63 -0.64
C PRO A 293 21.94 0.95 -1.70
N ASP A 294 22.01 2.21 -2.14
CA ASP A 294 22.96 2.64 -3.19
C ASP A 294 24.39 2.96 -2.69
N PHE A 295 24.63 2.94 -1.37
CA PHE A 295 25.98 3.23 -0.82
C PHE A 295 26.71 1.96 -0.43
N VAL A 296 27.95 1.82 -0.90
CA VAL A 296 28.86 0.71 -0.55
C VAL A 296 29.61 1.08 0.73
N PRO A 297 29.67 0.21 1.76
CA PRO A 297 29.54 -1.25 1.72
C PRO A 297 28.14 -1.90 1.78
N ASN A 298 27.04 -1.16 1.67
CA ASN A 298 25.66 -1.71 1.71
C ASN A 298 25.42 -2.55 2.99
N GLU A 299 25.90 -2.02 4.11
CA GLU A 299 25.86 -2.64 5.43
C GLU A 299 25.17 -1.71 6.45
N PRO A 300 24.39 -2.25 7.40
CA PRO A 300 23.80 -1.43 8.47
C PRO A 300 24.88 -0.75 9.31
N GLY A 301 24.72 0.54 9.59
CA GLY A 301 25.71 1.35 10.31
C GLY A 301 26.62 2.18 9.42
N ALA A 302 26.61 1.95 8.10
CA ALA A 302 27.51 2.62 7.15
C ALA A 302 27.12 4.08 6.87
N VAL A 303 25.83 4.44 6.92
CA VAL A 303 25.34 5.76 6.50
C VAL A 303 24.54 6.43 7.63
N PRO A 304 25.17 7.23 8.50
CA PRO A 304 24.49 7.90 9.60
C PRO A 304 23.35 8.81 9.12
N GLY A 305 22.27 8.87 9.91
CA GLY A 305 21.12 9.73 9.61
C GLY A 305 20.10 9.13 8.63
N VAL A 306 20.39 7.99 8.00
CA VAL A 306 19.47 7.30 7.09
C VAL A 306 18.80 6.11 7.79
N VAL A 307 17.50 5.93 7.58
CA VAL A 307 16.77 4.72 7.98
C VAL A 307 16.07 4.15 6.76
N THR A 308 16.40 2.90 6.41
CA THR A 308 15.74 2.18 5.33
C THR A 308 14.68 1.24 5.88
N VAL A 309 13.46 1.35 5.36
CA VAL A 309 12.33 0.46 5.61
C VAL A 309 12.10 -0.37 4.36
N MET A 310 12.52 -1.64 4.42
CA MET A 310 12.22 -2.61 3.37
C MET A 310 10.84 -3.23 3.65
N ALA A 311 9.93 -3.15 2.69
CA ALA A 311 8.58 -3.68 2.83
C ALA A 311 8.25 -4.67 1.71
N ILE A 312 7.60 -5.78 2.06
CA ILE A 312 7.12 -6.79 1.11
C ILE A 312 5.60 -6.89 1.24
N PRO A 313 4.82 -6.75 0.15
CA PRO A 313 3.37 -6.95 0.21
C PRO A 313 3.03 -8.39 0.54
N ARG A 314 1.91 -8.62 1.22
CA ARG A 314 1.50 -9.97 1.63
C ARG A 314 1.19 -10.86 0.44
N PHE A 315 0.64 -10.28 -0.62
CA PHE A 315 0.20 -11.00 -1.79
C PHE A 315 0.51 -10.23 -3.06
N ASP A 316 1.17 -10.90 -4.00
CA ASP A 316 1.39 -10.43 -5.37
C ASP A 316 0.93 -11.55 -6.33
N PRO A 317 -0.13 -11.32 -7.13
CA PRO A 317 -0.63 -12.33 -8.07
C PRO A 317 0.32 -12.60 -9.24
N GLY A 318 1.26 -11.69 -9.54
CA GLY A 318 2.25 -11.85 -10.60
C GLY A 318 3.44 -12.71 -10.17
N GLN A 319 3.88 -12.58 -8.92
CA GLN A 319 5.00 -13.33 -8.33
C GLN A 319 4.65 -13.79 -6.90
N PRO A 320 3.82 -14.84 -6.75
CA PRO A 320 3.34 -15.27 -5.43
C PRO A 320 4.46 -15.82 -4.52
N ASP A 321 5.54 -16.31 -5.11
CA ASP A 321 6.74 -16.84 -4.43
C ASP A 321 7.75 -15.74 -4.05
N ALA A 322 7.74 -14.61 -4.77
CA ALA A 322 8.61 -13.46 -4.53
C ALA A 322 7.85 -12.14 -4.74
N PRO A 323 6.96 -11.76 -3.79
CA PRO A 323 6.09 -10.60 -3.99
C PRO A 323 6.88 -9.32 -4.18
N ARG A 324 6.60 -8.57 -5.25
CA ARG A 324 7.26 -7.29 -5.51
C ARG A 324 6.48 -6.14 -4.90
N ALA A 325 7.17 -5.28 -4.16
CA ALA A 325 6.61 -4.02 -3.72
C ALA A 325 6.55 -3.05 -4.91
N ASP A 326 5.34 -2.66 -5.32
CA ASP A 326 5.16 -1.67 -6.38
C ASP A 326 5.29 -0.24 -5.84
N THR A 327 5.38 0.74 -6.75
CA THR A 327 5.56 2.14 -6.37
C THR A 327 4.39 2.69 -5.57
N LEU A 328 3.16 2.21 -5.79
CA LEU A 328 1.99 2.66 -5.05
C LEU A 328 1.99 2.15 -3.61
N PHE A 329 2.40 0.90 -3.40
CA PHE A 329 2.61 0.31 -2.09
C PHE A 329 3.69 1.07 -1.31
N LEU A 330 4.88 1.26 -1.92
CA LEU A 330 5.98 1.98 -1.29
C LEU A 330 5.63 3.45 -0.99
N ASN A 331 4.96 4.15 -1.92
CA ASN A 331 4.49 5.53 -1.73
C ASN A 331 3.44 5.65 -0.62
N SER A 332 2.61 4.64 -0.42
CA SER A 332 1.60 4.65 0.65
C SER A 332 2.27 4.56 2.02
N ILE A 333 3.29 3.71 2.15
CA ILE A 333 4.12 3.60 3.37
C ILE A 333 4.90 4.90 3.57
N CYS A 334 5.59 5.40 2.55
CA CYS A 334 6.38 6.63 2.61
C CYS A 334 5.52 7.82 3.05
N ARG A 335 4.36 8.06 2.41
CA ARG A 335 3.42 9.13 2.79
C ARG A 335 2.92 9.00 4.23
N TYR A 336 2.78 7.78 4.71
CA TYR A 336 2.33 7.53 6.09
C TYR A 336 3.45 7.76 7.11
N LEU A 337 4.70 7.42 6.78
CA LEU A 337 5.84 7.56 7.68
C LEU A 337 6.47 8.96 7.66
N GLU A 338 6.48 9.64 6.51
CA GLU A 338 7.18 10.91 6.30
C GLU A 338 6.81 12.01 7.33
N PRO A 339 5.53 12.25 7.67
CA PRO A 339 5.19 13.28 8.67
C PRO A 339 5.65 12.94 10.10
N ARG A 340 6.06 11.70 10.36
CA ARG A 340 6.38 11.16 11.69
C ARG A 340 7.87 11.01 11.93
N ARG A 341 8.71 11.24 10.91
CA ARG A 341 10.17 11.12 11.02
C ARG A 341 10.78 12.29 11.78
N LEU A 342 11.97 12.07 12.34
CA LEU A 342 12.78 13.16 12.88
C LEU A 342 13.33 14.03 11.74
N VAL A 343 13.46 15.33 12.00
CA VAL A 343 13.89 16.32 10.99
C VAL A 343 15.24 15.94 10.34
N THR A 344 16.16 15.40 11.14
CA THR A 344 17.52 15.03 10.71
C THR A 344 17.62 13.60 10.19
N THR A 345 16.51 12.88 10.04
CA THR A 345 16.49 11.50 9.56
C THR A 345 15.99 11.47 8.13
N GLU A 346 16.76 10.87 7.24
CA GLU A 346 16.36 10.54 5.88
C GLU A 346 15.66 9.17 5.90
N LEU A 347 14.45 9.11 5.33
CA LEU A 347 13.64 7.89 5.26
C LEU A 347 13.71 7.33 3.84
N ILE A 348 14.12 6.06 3.72
CA ILE A 348 14.07 5.31 2.46
C ILE A 348 13.06 4.19 2.60
N VAL A 349 12.11 4.08 1.68
CA VAL A 349 11.14 2.98 1.65
C VAL A 349 11.30 2.24 0.34
N CYS A 350 11.71 0.97 0.40
CA CYS A 350 12.03 0.17 -0.77
C CYS A 350 11.53 -1.28 -0.66
N GLY A 351 11.52 -1.97 -1.81
CA GLY A 351 11.30 -3.42 -1.86
C GLY A 351 12.59 -4.22 -1.65
N PRO A 352 12.48 -5.56 -1.50
CA PRO A 352 13.64 -6.44 -1.47
C PRO A 352 14.26 -6.60 -2.87
N VAL A 353 15.54 -6.94 -2.91
CA VAL A 353 16.23 -7.33 -4.14
C VAL A 353 16.20 -8.86 -4.25
N TYR A 354 15.44 -9.39 -5.19
CA TYR A 354 15.33 -10.84 -5.34
C TYR A 354 16.49 -11.41 -6.16
N LYS A 355 17.37 -12.18 -5.51
CA LYS A 355 18.49 -12.86 -6.14
C LYS A 355 18.03 -14.20 -6.73
N PRO A 356 18.06 -14.37 -8.06
CA PRO A 356 17.60 -15.58 -8.71
C PRO A 356 18.50 -16.78 -8.40
N ILE A 357 17.88 -17.90 -8.05
CA ILE A 357 18.54 -19.18 -7.79
C ILE A 357 17.85 -20.33 -8.53
N TRP A 358 18.66 -21.31 -8.91
CA TRP A 358 18.25 -22.58 -9.52
C TRP A 358 18.62 -23.72 -8.59
N ILE A 359 17.70 -24.68 -8.43
CA ILE A 359 17.86 -25.80 -7.51
C ILE A 359 17.56 -27.11 -8.26
N SER A 360 18.48 -28.07 -8.20
CA SER A 360 18.26 -29.45 -8.66
C SER A 360 18.64 -30.43 -7.56
N ILE A 361 17.72 -31.32 -7.19
CA ILE A 361 17.90 -32.30 -6.12
C ILE A 361 17.47 -33.68 -6.59
N GLY A 362 18.31 -34.68 -6.30
CA GLY A 362 18.00 -36.10 -6.46
C GLY A 362 17.56 -36.73 -5.14
N VAL A 363 16.45 -37.47 -5.14
CA VAL A 363 15.90 -38.12 -3.93
C VAL A 363 15.58 -39.60 -4.17
N ASP A 364 15.69 -40.42 -3.12
CA ASP A 364 15.16 -41.78 -3.10
C ASP A 364 13.82 -41.81 -2.36
N VAL A 365 12.80 -42.35 -3.01
CA VAL A 365 11.43 -42.38 -2.49
C VAL A 365 11.12 -43.75 -1.91
N ALA A 366 10.55 -43.79 -0.70
CA ALA A 366 10.11 -45.03 -0.09
C ALA A 366 8.99 -45.69 -0.90
N ALA A 367 9.03 -47.03 -1.04
CA ALA A 367 8.12 -47.81 -1.90
C ALA A 367 6.60 -47.66 -1.61
N LYS A 368 6.24 -47.02 -0.48
CA LYS A 368 4.85 -46.77 -0.08
C LYS A 368 4.27 -45.45 -0.61
N PHE A 369 5.11 -44.56 -1.13
CA PHE A 369 4.71 -43.23 -1.61
C PHE A 369 4.88 -43.11 -3.12
N ALA A 370 4.02 -42.31 -3.77
CA ALA A 370 4.18 -41.99 -5.18
C ALA A 370 5.33 -40.99 -5.39
N VAL A 371 6.22 -41.27 -6.33
CA VAL A 371 7.40 -40.43 -6.62
C VAL A 371 7.01 -38.98 -6.93
N ALA A 372 5.96 -38.78 -7.73
CA ALA A 372 5.48 -37.45 -8.10
C ALA A 372 4.95 -36.65 -6.89
N GLU A 373 4.27 -37.32 -5.96
CA GLU A 373 3.73 -36.69 -4.74
C GLU A 373 4.86 -36.24 -3.81
N VAL A 374 5.86 -37.10 -3.60
CA VAL A 374 7.03 -36.76 -2.79
C VAL A 374 7.87 -35.66 -3.45
N ALA A 375 8.05 -35.70 -4.77
CA ALA A 375 8.76 -34.66 -5.50
C ALA A 375 8.08 -33.29 -5.36
N GLU A 376 6.75 -33.20 -5.49
CA GLU A 376 6.02 -31.95 -5.27
C GLU A 376 6.05 -31.51 -3.80
N ALA A 377 5.97 -32.45 -2.84
CA ALA A 377 6.10 -32.13 -1.42
C ALA A 377 7.48 -31.54 -1.08
N VAL A 378 8.56 -32.08 -1.66
CA VAL A 378 9.93 -31.53 -1.54
C VAL A 378 10.00 -30.14 -2.17
N LYS A 379 9.46 -29.94 -3.38
CA LYS A 379 9.43 -28.61 -4.01
C LYS A 379 8.68 -27.60 -3.14
N GLN A 380 7.53 -27.98 -2.59
CA GLN A 380 6.73 -27.12 -1.72
C GLN A 380 7.48 -26.79 -0.42
N ARG A 381 8.14 -27.77 0.20
CA ARG A 381 8.93 -27.56 1.42
C ARG A 381 10.08 -26.57 1.18
N LEU A 382 10.81 -26.71 0.08
CA LEU A 382 11.92 -25.82 -0.26
C LEU A 382 11.44 -24.40 -0.59
N ARG A 383 10.31 -24.26 -1.29
CA ARG A 383 9.67 -22.94 -1.51
C ARG A 383 9.24 -22.29 -0.20
N GLN A 384 8.67 -23.05 0.73
CA GLN A 384 8.28 -22.53 2.05
C GLN A 384 9.49 -22.14 2.90
N PHE A 385 10.57 -22.92 2.82
CA PHE A 385 11.80 -22.66 3.57
C PHE A 385 12.51 -21.39 3.10
N LEU A 386 12.57 -21.18 1.78
CA LEU A 386 13.20 -20.01 1.15
C LEU A 386 12.23 -18.83 0.97
N ALA A 387 11.00 -18.93 1.49
CA ALA A 387 9.98 -17.90 1.29
C ALA A 387 10.40 -16.56 1.93
N PRO A 388 10.20 -15.42 1.24
CA PRO A 388 10.56 -14.12 1.78
C PRO A 388 9.65 -13.67 2.93
N ILE A 389 8.44 -14.25 3.03
CA ILE A 389 7.43 -13.99 4.05
C ILE A 389 7.14 -15.29 4.80
N ALA A 390 6.75 -15.19 6.07
CA ALA A 390 6.31 -16.32 6.87
C ALA A 390 5.16 -17.09 6.20
N ALA A 391 5.28 -18.42 6.16
CA ALA A 391 4.24 -19.28 5.58
C ALA A 391 2.95 -19.33 6.43
N SER A 392 3.05 -19.09 7.74
CA SER A 392 1.88 -19.09 8.63
C SER A 392 1.26 -17.69 8.74
N PRO A 393 -0.07 -17.53 8.55
CA PRO A 393 -0.78 -16.28 8.80
C PRO A 393 -0.60 -15.73 10.22
N ASP A 394 -0.44 -16.62 11.20
CA ASP A 394 -0.29 -16.27 12.62
C ASP A 394 1.08 -15.63 12.92
N GLY A 395 2.04 -15.71 11.99
CA GLY A 395 3.36 -15.07 12.08
C GLY A 395 3.45 -13.70 11.39
N ILE A 396 2.35 -13.21 10.82
CA ILE A 396 2.30 -11.95 10.06
C ILE A 396 1.78 -10.81 10.95
N GLY A 397 2.42 -9.66 10.86
CA GLY A 397 2.06 -8.46 11.61
C GLY A 397 2.98 -8.17 12.79
N TYR A 398 3.09 -6.89 13.14
CA TYR A 398 4.01 -6.42 14.18
C TYR A 398 3.84 -7.15 15.52
N ALA A 399 2.60 -7.41 15.96
CA ALA A 399 2.32 -8.10 17.22
C ALA A 399 2.78 -9.57 17.22
N ALA A 400 2.64 -10.26 16.08
CA ALA A 400 3.07 -11.64 15.92
C ALA A 400 4.61 -11.75 15.87
N GLN A 401 5.28 -10.73 15.33
CA GLN A 401 6.72 -10.77 15.06
C GLN A 401 7.59 -10.19 16.18
N ASN A 402 7.06 -9.36 17.07
CA ASN A 402 7.83 -8.72 18.15
C ASN A 402 7.34 -9.04 19.57
N GLY A 403 6.29 -9.86 19.72
CA GLY A 403 5.80 -10.28 21.03
C GLY A 403 5.34 -9.13 21.94
N LEU A 404 5.23 -9.40 23.25
CA LEU A 404 5.01 -8.37 24.28
C LEU A 404 6.32 -7.63 24.55
N LEU A 405 6.24 -6.35 24.95
CA LEU A 405 7.40 -5.64 25.46
C LEU A 405 8.06 -6.46 26.57
N PHE A 406 9.38 -6.64 26.46
CA PHE A 406 10.23 -7.47 27.34
C PHE A 406 10.11 -8.99 27.12
N GLY A 407 9.45 -9.45 26.04
CA GLY A 407 9.55 -10.84 25.57
C GLY A 407 10.85 -11.10 24.82
N ALA A 408 11.28 -12.36 24.76
CA ALA A 408 12.35 -12.74 23.85
C ALA A 408 11.94 -12.37 22.42
N PRO A 409 12.84 -11.78 21.60
CA PRO A 409 12.53 -11.48 20.21
C PRO A 409 12.04 -12.77 19.53
N ALA A 410 10.94 -12.68 18.79
CA ALA A 410 10.46 -13.84 18.04
C ALA A 410 11.58 -14.35 17.13
N GLU A 411 11.77 -15.66 17.08
CA GLU A 411 12.83 -16.27 16.27
C GLU A 411 12.76 -15.73 14.84
N THR A 412 13.89 -15.32 14.26
CA THR A 412 13.93 -14.74 12.90
C THR A 412 13.28 -15.66 11.86
N ALA A 413 13.22 -16.97 12.13
CA ALA A 413 12.53 -17.98 11.34
C ALA A 413 11.02 -17.72 11.15
N THR A 414 10.37 -16.95 12.04
CA THR A 414 8.95 -16.60 11.92
C THR A 414 8.69 -15.44 10.97
N ARG A 415 9.72 -14.81 10.38
CA ARG A 415 9.60 -13.68 9.45
C ARG A 415 9.86 -14.03 7.99
N GLY A 416 10.15 -15.29 7.68
CA GLY A 416 10.63 -15.76 6.37
C GLY A 416 12.15 -15.87 6.32
N TRP A 417 12.72 -15.97 5.11
CA TRP A 417 14.18 -16.09 4.94
C TRP A 417 14.90 -14.84 5.48
N PRO A 418 15.87 -14.98 6.39
CA PRO A 418 16.53 -13.83 7.01
C PRO A 418 17.45 -13.09 6.02
N LEU A 419 17.50 -11.76 6.13
CA LEU A 419 18.43 -10.94 5.34
C LEU A 419 19.88 -11.28 5.68
N ARG A 420 20.76 -11.14 4.69
CA ARG A 420 22.21 -11.41 4.80
C ARG A 420 22.57 -12.84 5.20
N ARG A 421 21.62 -13.78 5.14
CA ARG A 421 21.89 -15.22 5.29
C ARG A 421 22.12 -15.85 3.93
N ALA A 422 23.28 -16.46 3.76
CA ALA A 422 23.64 -17.21 2.57
C ALA A 422 22.75 -18.46 2.41
N VAL A 423 22.40 -18.79 1.17
CA VAL A 423 21.71 -20.03 0.84
C VAL A 423 22.74 -21.12 0.63
N SER A 424 22.70 -22.15 1.47
CA SER A 424 23.62 -23.28 1.42
C SER A 424 22.95 -24.53 0.86
N ALA A 425 23.59 -25.19 -0.10
CA ALA A 425 23.10 -26.47 -0.65
C ALA A 425 22.91 -27.54 0.43
N ARG A 426 23.73 -27.51 1.50
CA ARG A 426 23.63 -28.45 2.63
C ARG A 426 22.38 -28.24 3.48
N GLU A 427 21.92 -27.00 3.61
CA GLU A 427 20.66 -26.71 4.31
C GLU A 427 19.47 -27.18 3.48
N LEU A 428 19.51 -26.99 2.16
CA LEU A 428 18.47 -27.48 1.25
C LEU A 428 18.38 -29.02 1.26
N LEU A 429 19.53 -29.71 1.31
CA LEU A 429 19.60 -31.16 1.51
C LEU A 429 18.89 -31.60 2.79
N ALA A 430 19.19 -30.95 3.90
CA ALA A 430 18.60 -31.28 5.20
C ALA A 430 17.08 -31.06 5.21
N GLU A 431 16.60 -29.99 4.56
CA GLU A 431 15.17 -29.73 4.44
C GLU A 431 14.45 -30.73 3.51
N ALA A 432 15.09 -31.14 2.41
CA ALA A 432 14.55 -32.17 1.52
C ALA A 432 14.44 -33.53 2.25
N ALA A 433 15.46 -33.90 3.04
CA ALA A 433 15.47 -35.15 3.81
C ALA A 433 14.40 -35.22 4.92
N ARG A 434 13.87 -34.07 5.38
CA ARG A 434 12.81 -34.01 6.39
C ARG A 434 11.41 -34.31 5.83
N VAL A 435 11.26 -34.37 4.51
CA VAL A 435 9.95 -34.58 3.88
C VAL A 435 9.50 -36.05 4.05
N PRO A 436 8.28 -36.29 4.53
CA PRO A 436 7.75 -37.65 4.63
C PRO A 436 7.79 -38.38 3.28
N GLY A 437 8.37 -39.57 3.25
CA GLY A 437 8.50 -40.39 2.05
C GLY A 437 9.87 -40.36 1.38
N VAL A 438 10.77 -39.46 1.77
CA VAL A 438 12.18 -39.46 1.36
C VAL A 438 12.97 -40.44 2.23
N THR A 439 13.71 -41.36 1.60
CA THR A 439 14.53 -42.39 2.29
C THR A 439 15.99 -41.96 2.37
N SER A 440 16.52 -41.45 1.25
CA SER A 440 17.87 -40.88 1.12
C SER A 440 17.82 -39.72 0.12
N VAL A 441 18.80 -38.83 0.22
CA VAL A 441 19.01 -37.72 -0.72
C VAL A 441 20.42 -37.87 -1.28
N PHE A 442 20.59 -37.68 -2.58
CA PHE A 442 21.90 -37.73 -3.23
C PHE A 442 22.77 -36.56 -2.76
N GLU A 443 24.08 -36.76 -2.64
CA GLU A 443 24.99 -35.74 -2.07
C GLU A 443 25.09 -34.47 -2.93
N ASP A 444 24.87 -34.59 -4.24
CA ASP A 444 25.08 -33.51 -5.21
C ASP A 444 23.84 -32.60 -5.38
N VAL A 445 23.57 -31.69 -4.44
CA VAL A 445 22.60 -30.62 -4.74
C VAL A 445 23.24 -29.56 -5.64
N LEU A 446 22.69 -29.44 -6.84
CA LEU A 446 23.12 -28.42 -7.79
C LEU A 446 22.34 -27.15 -7.51
N LEU A 447 23.00 -26.22 -6.81
CA LEU A 447 22.54 -24.86 -6.56
C LEU A 447 23.31 -23.91 -7.47
N ALA A 448 22.64 -23.02 -8.19
CA ALA A 448 23.31 -21.97 -8.96
C ALA A 448 22.55 -20.64 -8.90
N GLY A 449 23.25 -19.54 -9.18
CA GLY A 449 22.62 -18.23 -9.41
C GLY A 449 22.03 -18.11 -10.82
N GLU A 450 21.70 -16.87 -11.22
CA GLU A 450 21.17 -16.56 -12.56
C GLU A 450 22.01 -17.16 -13.69
N THR A 451 23.32 -16.92 -13.63
CA THR A 451 24.30 -17.32 -14.63
C THR A 451 25.50 -18.00 -13.95
N GLY A 452 26.11 -18.95 -14.66
CA GLY A 452 27.31 -19.67 -14.21
C GLY A 452 27.06 -21.08 -13.65
N ALA A 453 28.16 -21.74 -13.28
CA ALA A 453 28.20 -23.11 -12.79
C ALA A 453 27.62 -23.25 -11.37
N GLY A 454 27.37 -24.50 -10.96
CA GLY A 454 26.89 -24.84 -9.62
C GLY A 454 27.84 -24.31 -8.52
N LYS A 455 27.26 -23.75 -7.46
CA LYS A 455 27.93 -23.23 -6.26
C LYS A 455 27.36 -23.92 -5.03
N ALA A 456 28.20 -24.27 -4.07
CA ALA A 456 27.75 -24.86 -2.80
C ALA A 456 27.01 -23.84 -1.91
N VAL A 457 27.35 -22.55 -2.02
CA VAL A 457 26.79 -21.46 -1.23
C VAL A 457 26.56 -20.24 -2.13
N ILE A 458 25.42 -19.57 -1.95
CA ILE A 458 25.10 -18.27 -2.58
C ILE A 458 24.96 -17.23 -1.47
N GLU A 459 25.93 -16.33 -1.41
CA GLU A 459 25.93 -15.19 -0.47
C GLU A 459 24.79 -14.22 -0.78
N MET A 460 24.19 -13.68 0.28
CA MET A 460 23.16 -12.64 0.21
C MET A 460 23.70 -11.38 0.89
N VAL A 461 23.63 -10.23 0.23
CA VAL A 461 24.15 -8.95 0.73
C VAL A 461 23.05 -7.89 0.77
N GLY A 462 23.12 -6.95 1.73
CA GLY A 462 22.17 -5.85 1.84
C GLY A 462 20.71 -6.31 1.94
N LEU A 463 19.90 -5.95 0.94
CA LEU A 463 18.47 -6.27 0.82
C LEU A 463 18.19 -7.53 -0.02
N GLU A 464 19.20 -8.34 -0.30
CA GLU A 464 19.04 -9.53 -1.12
C GLU A 464 18.23 -10.63 -0.41
N LEU A 465 17.22 -11.15 -1.10
CA LEU A 465 16.44 -12.34 -0.71
C LEU A 465 16.47 -13.38 -1.85
N PRO A 466 16.51 -14.69 -1.55
CA PRO A 466 16.50 -15.73 -2.59
C PRO A 466 15.16 -15.75 -3.34
N ARG A 467 15.24 -15.96 -4.65
CA ARG A 467 14.08 -16.24 -5.51
C ARG A 467 14.35 -17.46 -6.38
N ILE A 468 13.50 -18.46 -6.28
CA ILE A 468 13.64 -19.70 -7.04
C ILE A 468 13.12 -19.48 -8.46
N LEU A 469 14.00 -19.47 -9.47
CA LEU A 469 13.59 -19.41 -10.88
C LEU A 469 13.16 -20.77 -11.42
N GLY A 470 13.83 -21.84 -10.97
CA GLY A 470 13.47 -23.19 -11.32
C GLY A 470 13.93 -24.19 -10.27
N ILE A 471 13.10 -25.20 -10.07
CA ILE A 471 13.33 -26.28 -9.12
C ILE A 471 13.03 -27.63 -9.78
N SER A 472 14.04 -28.49 -9.83
CA SER A 472 13.92 -29.86 -10.28
C SER A 472 14.11 -30.81 -9.10
N VAL A 473 13.17 -31.74 -8.94
CA VAL A 473 13.27 -32.83 -7.97
C VAL A 473 12.96 -34.11 -8.72
N VAL A 474 13.93 -35.01 -8.78
CA VAL A 474 13.84 -36.28 -9.53
C VAL A 474 14.21 -37.45 -8.63
N ALA A 475 13.69 -38.63 -8.96
CA ALA A 475 14.13 -39.87 -8.32
C ALA A 475 15.45 -40.34 -8.92
N GLY A 476 16.47 -40.56 -8.09
CA GLY A 476 17.83 -40.85 -8.55
C GLY A 476 18.70 -39.60 -8.60
N GLU A 477 19.68 -39.58 -9.52
CA GLU A 477 20.65 -38.48 -9.63
C GLU A 477 20.02 -37.15 -10.05
N PRO A 478 20.51 -36.02 -9.51
CA PRO A 478 19.98 -34.69 -9.85
C PRO A 478 20.26 -34.33 -11.31
N LEU A 479 19.30 -33.66 -11.95
CA LEU A 479 19.48 -33.15 -13.32
C LEU A 479 20.52 -32.02 -13.35
N PRO A 480 21.42 -31.98 -14.36
CA PRO A 480 22.35 -30.86 -14.54
C PRO A 480 21.62 -29.51 -14.62
N ILE A 481 22.24 -28.46 -14.05
CA ILE A 481 21.61 -27.14 -13.93
C ILE A 481 21.23 -26.52 -15.30
N ASP A 482 22.02 -26.81 -16.33
CA ASP A 482 21.79 -26.31 -17.71
C ASP A 482 20.55 -26.94 -18.35
N SER A 483 20.24 -28.19 -18.00
CA SER A 483 19.00 -28.85 -18.41
C SER A 483 17.79 -28.29 -17.67
N VAL A 484 17.95 -27.88 -16.41
CA VAL A 484 16.89 -27.22 -15.64
C VAL A 484 16.62 -25.79 -16.17
N ARG A 485 17.65 -25.08 -16.63
CA ARG A 485 17.53 -23.75 -17.28
C ARG A 485 16.85 -23.79 -18.65
N GLY A 486 16.82 -24.95 -19.29
CA GLY A 486 16.31 -25.10 -20.66
C GLY A 486 17.34 -24.77 -21.74
N ASP A 487 18.63 -24.62 -21.39
CA ASP A 487 19.73 -24.39 -22.34
C ASP A 487 20.10 -25.65 -23.15
N SER A 488 19.43 -26.76 -22.89
CA SER A 488 19.68 -28.03 -23.60
C SER A 488 18.83 -28.16 -24.86
N LEU A 489 18.98 -27.29 -25.88
CA LEU A 489 18.50 -27.60 -27.23
C LEU A 489 19.30 -26.89 -28.35
N VAL A 490 19.97 -27.73 -29.15
CA VAL A 490 20.11 -27.66 -30.62
C VAL A 490 21.05 -26.60 -31.21
N SER A 491 22.21 -27.09 -31.63
CA SER A 491 22.98 -26.54 -32.76
C SER A 491 22.13 -26.61 -34.04
N ASP A 492 21.36 -25.58 -34.35
CA ASP A 492 20.88 -25.36 -35.72
C ASP A 492 20.91 -23.88 -36.10
N THR A 493 21.19 -23.71 -37.38
CA THR A 493 21.60 -22.52 -38.13
C THR A 493 20.81 -21.22 -37.91
N ALA A 494 21.58 -20.14 -37.81
CA ALA A 494 21.34 -18.77 -38.30
C ALA A 494 19.88 -18.38 -38.64
N GLY A 495 19.22 -17.70 -37.69
CA GLY A 495 18.01 -16.91 -37.92
C GLY A 495 18.16 -15.54 -37.28
N THR A 496 17.97 -14.49 -38.07
CA THR A 496 18.17 -13.07 -37.75
C THR A 496 17.39 -12.62 -36.51
N SER A 497 18.09 -12.08 -35.50
CA SER A 497 17.48 -11.51 -34.30
C SER A 497 16.59 -10.30 -34.63
N PRO A 498 15.39 -10.17 -34.05
CA PRO A 498 14.62 -8.93 -34.12
C PRO A 498 15.30 -7.84 -33.29
N ALA A 499 15.30 -6.61 -33.80
CA ALA A 499 15.88 -5.45 -33.15
C ALA A 499 15.20 -5.20 -31.79
N LEU A 500 15.96 -5.33 -30.70
CA LEU A 500 15.55 -4.94 -29.36
C LEU A 500 15.49 -3.41 -29.29
N LEU A 501 14.29 -2.86 -29.14
CA LEU A 501 14.11 -1.46 -28.81
C LEU A 501 14.47 -1.26 -27.32
N PRO A 502 15.36 -0.32 -26.97
CA PRO A 502 15.64 -0.02 -25.57
C PRO A 502 14.41 0.61 -24.91
N VAL A 503 13.85 -0.09 -23.93
CA VAL A 503 12.82 0.45 -23.03
C VAL A 503 13.55 1.25 -21.94
N PRO A 504 13.21 2.53 -21.70
CA PRO A 504 13.81 3.28 -20.62
C PRO A 504 13.45 2.65 -19.27
N ILE A 505 14.48 2.33 -18.49
CA ILE A 505 14.34 1.81 -17.13
C ILE A 505 13.92 3.00 -16.26
N LEU A 506 12.70 2.95 -15.72
CA LEU A 506 12.29 3.89 -14.67
C LEU A 506 12.95 3.50 -13.35
N PRO A 507 13.41 4.47 -12.53
CA PRO A 507 14.11 4.20 -11.28
C PRO A 507 13.22 3.45 -10.27
N GLU A 508 13.80 2.48 -9.57
CA GLU A 508 13.13 1.61 -8.58
C GLU A 508 13.02 2.24 -7.18
N ASN A 509 13.60 3.42 -6.99
CA ASN A 509 13.62 4.15 -5.72
C ASN A 509 12.80 5.43 -5.84
N CYS A 510 12.21 5.85 -4.72
CA CYS A 510 11.43 7.09 -4.63
C CYS A 510 12.30 8.27 -4.21
#